data_AF-A0A098B7V6-F1
#
_entry.id   AF-A0A098B7V6-F1
#
_cell.length_a   1.000
_cell.length_b   1.000
_cell.length_c   1.000
_cell.angle_alpha   90.00
_cell.angle_beta   90.00
_cell.angle_gamma   90.00
#
_symmetry.space_group_name_H-M   'P 1'
#
loop_
_entity.id
_entity.type
_entity.pdbx_description
1 polymer ?
#
loop_
_entity_poly.entity_id
_entity_poly.type
_entity_poly.pdbx_seq_one_letter_code
_entity_poly.pdbx_strand_id
1 'polypeptide(L)'
;MKQGVINPHEKTRMNRMVSLLMAIALLLPILTSCSKPTGTLSAAELLDLGEKYLLELNYEQAVICFTKVIEIEPKNVRAYVGRGNAYVLWDEQLDLAKSDYEKAIEIDDKCTDGYLGLVDVYVRLNEFDKALEIAELGYTKTGNDTLKAKIEEINSGNINDASNQPRKKTGYYNGALAWYHIYTYDKGKETGVTAYDAGGSEMGHVATLYDDDGRQVQGATYYVTGGTLIRTKMTYDDNGKMIRQDMFHSPTEYMPNGDQRYYTFEYNGGGQLTKQSHYTQGYDSNGNQDGSFQLLEYSISTYDDNGNPTSEITYDSYGKEVGYSKFDNGRLVEHVCSRNDGDVVDIAKTEYVYDENEKLLHSVYTYTDGNVIRVEE
;
A
#
# COMPACT_ATOMS: atom_id res chain seq x y z
N MET A 1 50.64 -52.95 22.61
CA MET A 1 50.46 -51.58 23.17
C MET A 1 50.07 -50.63 22.04
N LYS A 2 48.80 -50.26 21.96
CA LYS A 2 48.35 -48.99 21.38
C LYS A 2 47.22 -48.52 22.29
N GLN A 3 47.55 -47.62 23.22
CA GLN A 3 46.57 -46.94 24.05
C GLN A 3 45.69 -46.10 23.11
N GLY A 4 44.38 -46.31 23.16
CA GLY A 4 43.41 -45.46 22.49
C GLY A 4 43.44 -44.08 23.12
N VAL A 5 43.98 -43.11 22.37
CA VAL A 5 43.89 -41.69 22.73
C VAL A 5 42.44 -41.28 22.51
N ILE A 6 41.67 -41.26 23.59
CA ILE A 6 40.32 -40.69 23.58
C ILE A 6 40.48 -39.17 23.44
N ASN A 7 39.86 -38.61 22.41
CA ASN A 7 39.90 -37.18 22.12
C ASN A 7 39.33 -36.38 23.31
N PRO A 8 40.05 -35.37 23.84
CA PRO A 8 39.56 -34.54 24.95
C PRO A 8 38.16 -33.97 24.71
N HIS A 9 37.84 -33.63 23.45
CA HIS A 9 36.55 -33.06 23.07
C HIS A 9 35.37 -34.03 23.19
N GLU A 10 35.58 -35.33 22.97
CA GLU A 10 34.52 -36.35 23.13
C GLU A 10 34.19 -36.58 24.61
N LYS A 11 35.21 -36.55 25.48
CA LYS A 11 35.03 -36.69 26.93
C LYS A 11 34.27 -35.50 27.53
N THR A 12 34.50 -34.28 27.01
CA THR A 12 33.76 -33.08 27.44
C THR A 12 32.30 -33.09 26.97
N ARG A 13 32.02 -33.61 25.77
CA ARG A 13 30.66 -33.73 25.21
C ARG A 13 29.82 -34.76 25.97
N MET A 14 30.42 -35.90 26.31
CA MET A 14 29.76 -36.97 27.06
C MET A 14 29.47 -36.56 28.52
N ASN A 15 30.38 -35.83 29.18
CA ASN A 15 30.13 -35.30 30.53
C ASN A 15 29.05 -34.21 30.57
N ARG A 16 28.90 -33.41 29.51
CA ARG A 16 27.82 -32.40 29.41
C ARG A 16 26.45 -33.02 29.12
N MET A 17 26.37 -34.10 28.34
CA MET A 17 25.10 -34.80 28.12
C MET A 17 24.62 -35.56 29.37
N VAL A 18 25.52 -36.19 30.14
CA VAL A 18 25.16 -36.91 31.37
C VAL A 18 24.75 -35.93 32.50
N SER A 19 25.34 -34.74 32.58
CA SER A 19 24.94 -33.70 33.53
C SER A 19 23.61 -33.00 33.14
N LEU A 20 23.32 -32.86 31.84
CA LEU A 20 22.02 -32.35 31.37
C LEU A 20 20.89 -33.37 31.64
N LEU A 21 21.15 -34.67 31.45
CA LEU A 21 20.18 -35.74 31.72
C LEU A 21 19.91 -35.94 33.22
N MET A 22 20.90 -35.73 34.10
CA MET A 22 20.66 -35.71 35.56
C MET A 22 19.93 -34.46 36.03
N ALA A 23 20.13 -33.30 35.38
CA ALA A 23 19.38 -32.08 35.69
C ALA A 23 17.90 -32.18 35.28
N ILE A 24 17.60 -32.86 34.18
CA ILE A 24 16.23 -33.12 33.71
C ILE A 24 15.53 -34.17 34.59
N ALA A 25 16.26 -35.17 35.11
CA ALA A 25 15.69 -36.20 35.98
C ALA A 25 15.46 -35.76 37.45
N LEU A 26 16.13 -34.71 37.93
CA LEU A 26 15.95 -34.16 39.29
C LEU A 26 14.95 -33.00 39.37
N LEU A 27 14.42 -32.52 38.25
CA LEU A 27 13.30 -31.57 38.19
C LEU A 27 11.93 -32.26 38.09
N LEU A 28 11.90 -33.60 38.13
CA LEU A 28 10.70 -34.40 37.83
C LEU A 28 9.90 -34.93 39.03
N PRO A 29 10.16 -34.54 40.30
CA PRO A 29 9.12 -34.69 41.31
C PRO A 29 9.10 -33.58 42.38
N ILE A 30 9.00 -32.30 42.00
CA ILE A 30 8.52 -31.25 42.92
C ILE A 30 7.70 -30.24 42.11
N LEU A 31 6.40 -30.49 42.01
CA LEU A 31 5.31 -29.49 42.02
C LEU A 31 3.95 -30.23 41.95
N THR A 32 3.76 -31.25 42.79
CA THR A 32 2.40 -31.57 43.30
C THR A 32 2.11 -30.61 44.45
N SER A 33 2.02 -29.32 44.11
CA SER A 33 1.28 -28.37 44.93
C SER A 33 -0.10 -28.32 44.32
N CYS A 34 -1.12 -28.71 45.10
CA CYS A 34 -2.50 -28.37 44.79
C CYS A 34 -2.65 -26.83 44.85
N SER A 35 -2.20 -26.14 43.82
CA SER A 35 -2.84 -24.89 43.43
C SER A 35 -4.19 -25.28 42.85
N LYS A 36 -5.27 -24.81 43.49
CA LYS A 36 -6.60 -24.72 42.88
C LYS A 36 -6.46 -24.27 41.42
N PRO A 37 -7.28 -24.78 40.47
CA PRO A 37 -7.18 -24.33 39.10
C PRO A 37 -7.30 -22.80 39.12
N THR A 38 -6.23 -22.13 38.71
CA THR A 38 -6.24 -20.72 38.31
C THR A 38 -7.45 -20.57 37.40
N GLY A 39 -8.43 -19.78 37.83
CA GLY A 39 -9.78 -19.79 37.28
C GLY A 39 -9.74 -19.83 35.75
N THR A 40 -10.33 -20.88 35.18
CA THR A 40 -10.62 -20.90 33.74
C THR A 40 -11.43 -19.66 33.43
N LEU A 41 -10.87 -18.79 32.58
CA LEU A 41 -11.56 -17.58 32.10
C LEU A 41 -12.93 -17.99 31.56
N SER A 42 -13.94 -17.22 31.93
CA SER A 42 -15.28 -17.37 31.38
C SER A 42 -15.30 -17.07 29.88
N ALA A 43 -16.36 -17.51 29.19
CA ALA A 43 -16.55 -17.19 27.78
C ALA A 43 -16.56 -15.67 27.52
N ALA A 44 -17.15 -14.87 28.42
CA ALA A 44 -17.15 -13.42 28.31
C ALA A 44 -15.72 -12.82 28.44
N GLU A 45 -14.95 -13.26 29.44
CA GLU A 45 -13.57 -12.80 29.61
C GLU A 45 -12.66 -13.22 28.44
N LEU A 46 -12.88 -14.41 27.87
CA LEU A 46 -12.18 -14.87 26.67
C LEU A 46 -12.58 -14.07 25.43
N LEU A 47 -13.85 -13.68 25.32
CA LEU A 47 -14.34 -12.85 24.22
C LEU A 47 -13.67 -11.46 24.26
N ASP A 48 -13.69 -10.81 25.41
CA ASP A 48 -13.05 -9.51 25.62
C ASP A 48 -11.53 -9.58 25.38
N LEU A 49 -10.90 -10.69 25.80
CA LEU A 49 -9.48 -10.93 25.54
C LEU A 49 -9.18 -11.14 24.05
N GLY A 50 -10.04 -11.87 23.34
CA GLY A 50 -9.93 -12.05 21.89
C GLY A 50 -10.04 -10.73 21.13
N GLU A 51 -11.02 -9.89 21.51
CA GLU A 51 -11.18 -8.53 20.94
C GLU A 51 -9.98 -7.65 21.24
N LYS A 52 -9.43 -7.72 22.45
CA LYS A 52 -8.19 -7.03 22.79
C LYS A 52 -7.02 -7.48 21.92
N TYR A 53 -6.85 -8.78 21.70
CA TYR A 53 -5.78 -9.28 20.84
C TYR A 53 -5.95 -8.85 19.38
N LEU A 54 -7.18 -8.75 18.87
CA LEU A 54 -7.42 -8.16 17.54
C LEU A 54 -6.92 -6.71 17.46
N LEU A 55 -7.22 -5.89 18.46
CA LEU A 55 -6.77 -4.49 18.53
C LEU A 55 -5.25 -4.36 18.66
N GLU A 56 -4.61 -5.33 19.32
CA GLU A 56 -3.15 -5.45 19.44
C GLU A 56 -2.50 -6.11 18.22
N LEU A 57 -3.27 -6.41 17.16
CA LEU A 57 -2.84 -7.09 15.93
C LEU A 57 -2.25 -8.49 16.19
N ASN A 58 -2.56 -9.10 17.33
CA ASN A 58 -2.13 -10.45 17.69
C ASN A 58 -3.18 -11.48 17.28
N TYR A 59 -3.29 -11.67 15.97
CA TYR A 59 -4.39 -12.43 15.37
C TYR A 59 -4.41 -13.91 15.77
N GLU A 60 -3.25 -14.55 15.93
CA GLU A 60 -3.15 -15.94 16.40
C GLU A 60 -3.80 -16.10 17.79
N GLN A 61 -3.47 -15.22 18.72
CA GLN A 61 -4.03 -15.28 20.07
C GLN A 61 -5.52 -14.92 20.08
N ALA A 62 -5.96 -14.01 19.22
CA ALA A 62 -7.38 -13.73 19.02
C ALA A 62 -8.14 -14.99 18.54
N VAL A 63 -7.62 -15.69 17.52
CA VAL A 63 -8.21 -16.96 17.02
C VAL A 63 -8.32 -17.99 18.14
N ILE A 64 -7.28 -18.14 18.96
CA ILE A 64 -7.28 -19.08 20.09
C ILE A 64 -8.37 -18.71 21.11
N CYS A 65 -8.50 -17.42 21.45
CA CYS A 65 -9.50 -16.96 22.40
C CYS A 65 -10.92 -17.20 21.89
N PHE A 66 -11.24 -16.77 20.66
CA PHE A 66 -12.56 -16.97 20.08
C PHE A 66 -12.90 -18.45 19.89
N THR A 67 -11.92 -19.28 19.55
CA THR A 67 -12.12 -20.74 19.45
C THR A 67 -12.54 -21.32 20.80
N LYS A 68 -11.91 -20.92 21.90
CA LYS A 68 -12.34 -21.34 23.25
C LYS A 68 -13.72 -20.82 23.61
N VAL A 69 -14.09 -19.60 23.19
CA VAL A 69 -15.46 -19.09 23.37
C VAL A 69 -16.46 -19.98 22.64
N ILE A 70 -16.17 -20.36 21.39
CA ILE A 70 -17.04 -21.25 20.58
C ILE A 70 -17.14 -22.65 21.20
N GLU A 71 -16.08 -23.18 21.80
CA GLU A 71 -16.12 -24.46 22.52
C GLU A 71 -17.04 -24.42 23.76
N ILE A 72 -17.04 -23.30 24.50
CA ILE A 72 -17.88 -23.11 25.69
C ILE A 72 -19.33 -22.75 25.29
N GLU A 73 -19.48 -21.89 24.29
CA GLU A 73 -20.73 -21.34 23.79
C GLU A 73 -20.84 -21.50 22.26
N PRO A 74 -21.25 -22.67 21.75
CA PRO A 74 -21.25 -22.97 20.30
C PRO A 74 -22.16 -22.09 19.43
N LYS A 75 -23.02 -21.28 20.06
CA LYS A 75 -23.94 -20.34 19.42
C LYS A 75 -23.56 -18.86 19.66
N ASN A 76 -22.34 -18.59 20.12
CA ASN A 76 -21.90 -17.22 20.35
C ASN A 76 -21.55 -16.52 19.03
N VAL A 77 -22.47 -15.70 18.53
CA VAL A 77 -22.34 -14.96 17.25
C VAL A 77 -21.09 -14.07 17.24
N ARG A 78 -20.82 -13.34 18.34
CA ARG A 78 -19.67 -12.44 18.44
C ARG A 78 -18.35 -13.18 18.32
N ALA A 79 -18.25 -14.40 18.85
CA ALA A 79 -17.04 -15.20 18.75
C ALA A 79 -16.77 -15.66 17.31
N TYR A 80 -17.80 -16.06 16.55
CA TYR A 80 -17.62 -16.38 15.12
C TYR A 80 -17.21 -15.14 14.33
N VAL A 81 -17.90 -14.00 14.49
CA VAL A 81 -17.52 -12.75 13.83
C VAL A 81 -16.08 -12.34 14.18
N GLY A 82 -15.72 -12.36 15.46
CA GLY A 82 -14.38 -12.01 15.93
C GLY A 82 -13.30 -12.93 15.37
N ARG A 83 -13.56 -14.23 15.28
CA ARG A 83 -12.62 -15.19 14.69
C ARG A 83 -12.51 -15.03 13.18
N GLY A 84 -13.61 -14.75 12.50
CA GLY A 84 -13.62 -14.39 11.08
C GLY A 84 -12.76 -13.16 10.80
N ASN A 85 -12.93 -12.10 11.59
CA ASN A 85 -12.10 -10.89 11.51
C ASN A 85 -10.62 -11.21 11.71
N ALA A 86 -10.29 -12.07 12.68
CA ALA A 86 -8.91 -12.49 12.93
C ALA A 86 -8.32 -13.25 11.73
N TYR A 87 -9.09 -14.14 11.10
CA TYR A 87 -8.65 -14.86 9.90
C TYR A 87 -8.39 -13.96 8.70
N VAL A 88 -9.26 -12.96 8.46
CA VAL A 88 -9.04 -11.96 7.40
C VAL A 88 -7.75 -11.18 7.65
N LEU A 89 -7.53 -10.72 8.88
CA LEU A 89 -6.41 -9.84 9.22
C LEU A 89 -5.07 -10.58 9.38
N TRP A 90 -5.07 -11.87 9.73
CA TRP A 90 -3.84 -12.62 9.96
C TRP A 90 -3.07 -12.91 8.68
N ASP A 91 -3.75 -13.40 7.65
CA ASP A 91 -3.11 -13.79 6.38
C ASP A 91 -4.14 -13.94 5.25
N GLU A 92 -5.20 -13.12 5.26
CA GLU A 92 -6.35 -13.25 4.36
C GLU A 92 -6.82 -14.71 4.24
N GLN A 93 -7.06 -15.39 5.37
CA GLN A 93 -7.55 -16.77 5.39
C GLN A 93 -9.06 -16.79 5.05
N LEU A 94 -9.39 -16.40 3.82
CA LEU A 94 -10.73 -16.02 3.38
C LEU A 94 -11.73 -17.17 3.49
N ASP A 95 -11.33 -18.42 3.22
CA ASP A 95 -12.21 -19.59 3.35
C ASP A 95 -12.64 -19.83 4.80
N LEU A 96 -11.72 -19.66 5.76
CA LEU A 96 -12.02 -19.81 7.18
C LEU A 96 -12.89 -18.65 7.68
N ALA A 97 -12.54 -17.42 7.28
CA ALA A 97 -13.34 -16.24 7.61
C ALA A 97 -14.76 -16.33 7.07
N LYS A 98 -14.91 -16.74 5.80
CA LYS A 98 -16.19 -17.00 5.15
C LYS A 98 -17.05 -17.96 5.97
N SER A 99 -16.49 -19.11 6.33
CA SER A 99 -17.22 -20.12 7.11
C SER A 99 -17.70 -19.58 8.46
N ASP A 100 -16.90 -18.75 9.12
CA ASP A 100 -17.28 -18.18 10.42
C ASP A 100 -18.35 -17.10 10.27
N TYR A 101 -18.28 -16.23 9.27
CA TYR A 101 -19.33 -15.24 9.00
C TYR A 101 -20.65 -15.89 8.57
N GLU A 102 -20.60 -16.90 7.70
CA GLU A 102 -21.78 -17.70 7.33
C GLU A 102 -22.39 -18.35 8.57
N LYS A 103 -21.57 -18.86 9.50
CA LYS A 103 -22.07 -19.44 10.74
C LYS A 103 -22.70 -18.41 11.67
N ALA A 104 -22.13 -17.20 11.76
CA ALA A 104 -22.70 -16.10 12.52
C ALA A 104 -24.10 -15.72 11.99
N ILE A 105 -24.26 -15.63 10.66
CA ILE A 105 -25.54 -15.35 9.99
C ILE A 105 -26.54 -16.50 10.17
N GLU A 106 -26.09 -17.76 10.16
CA GLU A 106 -26.96 -18.92 10.41
C GLU A 106 -27.54 -18.90 11.83
N ILE A 107 -26.74 -18.48 12.82
CA ILE A 107 -27.16 -18.39 14.22
C ILE A 107 -28.08 -17.17 14.46
N ASP A 108 -27.72 -16.02 13.87
CA ASP A 108 -28.48 -14.78 13.94
C ASP A 108 -28.57 -14.14 12.55
N ASP A 109 -29.73 -14.27 11.91
CA ASP A 109 -29.96 -13.78 10.56
C ASP A 109 -30.03 -12.25 10.46
N LYS A 110 -29.90 -11.54 11.59
CA LYS A 110 -29.77 -10.07 11.70
C LYS A 110 -28.37 -9.61 12.11
N CYS A 111 -27.38 -10.51 12.14
CA CYS A 111 -26.00 -10.15 12.45
C CYS A 111 -25.38 -9.28 11.34
N THR A 112 -25.42 -7.96 11.53
CA THR A 112 -24.87 -6.99 10.55
C THR A 112 -23.38 -7.22 10.28
N ASP A 113 -22.59 -7.46 11.33
CA ASP A 113 -21.15 -7.67 11.20
C ASP A 113 -20.82 -8.96 10.44
N GLY A 114 -21.66 -9.99 10.55
CA GLY A 114 -21.55 -11.22 9.75
C GLY A 114 -21.74 -10.94 8.27
N TYR A 115 -22.78 -10.16 7.91
CA TYR A 115 -22.97 -9.75 6.51
C TYR A 115 -21.83 -8.89 6.00
N LEU A 116 -21.40 -7.86 6.76
CA LEU A 116 -20.29 -6.99 6.36
C LEU A 116 -18.98 -7.76 6.19
N GLY A 117 -18.68 -8.69 7.09
CA GLY A 117 -17.50 -9.56 6.97
C GLY A 117 -17.56 -10.47 5.74
N LEU A 118 -18.74 -11.04 5.44
CA LEU A 118 -18.92 -11.86 4.24
C LEU A 118 -18.84 -11.05 2.95
N VAL A 119 -19.35 -9.81 2.95
CA VAL A 119 -19.17 -8.85 1.85
C VAL A 119 -17.68 -8.56 1.65
N ASP A 120 -16.92 -8.30 2.72
CA ASP A 120 -15.48 -8.05 2.64
C ASP A 120 -14.72 -9.24 2.04
N VAL A 121 -15.06 -10.46 2.46
CA VAL A 121 -14.49 -11.68 1.87
C VAL A 121 -14.73 -11.72 0.36
N TYR A 122 -15.95 -11.51 -0.11
CA TYR A 122 -16.25 -11.53 -1.55
C TYR A 122 -15.59 -10.37 -2.30
N VAL A 123 -15.44 -9.20 -1.68
CA VAL A 123 -14.66 -8.08 -2.23
C VAL A 123 -13.19 -8.45 -2.39
N ARG A 124 -12.56 -9.09 -1.40
CA ARG A 124 -11.16 -9.56 -1.48
C ARG A 124 -10.95 -10.68 -2.50
N LEU A 125 -11.98 -11.51 -2.73
CA LEU A 125 -12.01 -12.50 -3.79
C LEU A 125 -12.29 -11.91 -5.18
N ASN A 126 -12.49 -10.59 -5.30
CA ASN A 126 -12.92 -9.90 -6.51
C ASN A 126 -14.26 -10.41 -7.08
N GLU A 127 -15.11 -11.02 -6.24
CA GLU A 127 -16.45 -11.51 -6.58
C GLU A 127 -17.51 -10.44 -6.26
N PHE A 128 -17.42 -9.27 -6.90
CA PHE A 128 -18.21 -8.08 -6.54
C PHE A 128 -19.73 -8.26 -6.68
N ASP A 129 -20.20 -9.06 -7.65
CA ASP A 129 -21.63 -9.32 -7.83
C ASP A 129 -22.20 -10.08 -6.63
N LYS A 130 -21.45 -11.07 -6.11
CA LYS A 130 -21.82 -11.78 -4.88
C LYS A 130 -21.72 -10.87 -3.66
N ALA A 131 -20.70 -10.01 -3.61
CA ALA A 131 -20.58 -9.03 -2.54
C ALA A 131 -21.82 -8.10 -2.48
N LEU A 132 -22.32 -7.66 -3.65
CA LEU A 132 -23.54 -6.87 -3.75
C LEU A 132 -24.77 -7.65 -3.28
N GLU A 133 -24.93 -8.89 -3.74
CA GLU A 133 -26.05 -9.77 -3.35
C GLU A 133 -26.11 -9.95 -1.82
N ILE A 134 -24.96 -10.24 -1.18
CA ILE A 134 -24.88 -10.41 0.27
C ILE A 134 -25.16 -9.09 1.00
N ALA A 135 -24.67 -7.95 0.48
CA ALA A 135 -24.92 -6.65 1.08
C ALA A 135 -26.42 -6.29 1.04
N GLU A 136 -27.09 -6.52 -0.10
CA GLU A 136 -28.52 -6.30 -0.29
C GLU A 136 -29.38 -7.23 0.58
N LEU A 137 -28.98 -8.50 0.69
CA LEU A 137 -29.62 -9.46 1.60
C LEU A 137 -29.49 -8.99 3.05
N GLY A 138 -28.28 -8.63 3.47
CA GLY A 138 -28.01 -8.13 4.81
C GLY A 138 -28.81 -6.87 5.12
N TYR A 139 -28.88 -5.91 4.19
CA TYR A 139 -29.67 -4.69 4.35
C TYR A 139 -31.16 -5.01 4.47
N THR A 140 -31.68 -5.93 3.65
CA THR A 140 -33.09 -6.36 3.73
C THR A 140 -33.43 -6.97 5.09
N LYS A 141 -32.49 -7.71 5.69
CA LYS A 141 -32.67 -8.37 7.00
C LYS A 141 -32.54 -7.43 8.19
N THR A 142 -31.68 -6.43 8.08
CA THR A 142 -31.23 -5.60 9.23
C THR A 142 -31.70 -4.15 9.16
N GLY A 143 -31.91 -3.59 7.96
CA GLY A 143 -32.11 -2.15 7.76
C GLY A 143 -30.89 -1.29 8.10
N ASN A 144 -29.68 -1.87 8.15
CA ASN A 144 -28.48 -1.18 8.63
C ASN A 144 -27.90 -0.20 7.59
N ASP A 145 -27.65 1.05 7.99
CA ASP A 145 -27.12 2.10 7.11
C ASP A 145 -25.69 1.83 6.62
N THR A 146 -24.88 1.05 7.35
CA THR A 146 -23.52 0.67 6.91
C THR A 146 -23.58 -0.28 5.72
N LEU A 147 -24.51 -1.24 5.73
CA LEU A 147 -24.75 -2.11 4.58
C LEU A 147 -25.29 -1.32 3.39
N LYS A 148 -26.17 -0.33 3.64
CA LYS A 148 -26.62 0.59 2.59
C LYS A 148 -25.47 1.38 1.97
N ALA A 149 -24.59 1.95 2.78
CA ALA A 149 -23.40 2.64 2.30
C ALA A 149 -22.48 1.71 1.50
N LYS A 150 -22.34 0.45 1.92
CA LYS A 150 -21.55 -0.55 1.18
C LYS A 150 -22.18 -0.92 -0.17
N ILE A 151 -23.52 -1.01 -0.25
CA ILE A 151 -24.25 -1.18 -1.52
C ILE A 151 -23.99 0.00 -2.46
N GLU A 152 -24.05 1.23 -1.94
CA GLU A 152 -23.76 2.44 -2.71
C GLU A 152 -22.31 2.47 -3.22
N GLU A 153 -21.34 2.08 -2.37
CA GLU A 153 -19.93 1.93 -2.75
C GLU A 153 -19.76 0.90 -3.89
N ILE A 154 -20.32 -0.31 -3.74
CA ILE A 154 -20.21 -1.37 -4.75
C ILE A 154 -20.82 -0.91 -6.09
N ASN A 155 -22.00 -0.27 -6.05
CA ASN A 155 -22.68 0.26 -7.23
C ASN A 155 -21.93 1.42 -7.89
N SER A 156 -21.10 2.16 -7.14
CA SER A 156 -20.27 3.23 -7.70
C SER A 156 -19.16 2.70 -8.62
N GLY A 157 -18.83 1.42 -8.53
CA GLY A 157 -17.72 0.80 -9.24
C GLY A 157 -16.33 1.04 -8.60
N ASN A 158 -16.24 1.92 -7.59
CA ASN A 158 -15.03 2.12 -6.80
C ASN A 158 -15.17 1.41 -5.46
N ILE A 159 -14.55 0.24 -5.35
CA ILE A 159 -14.76 -0.71 -4.27
C ILE A 159 -13.48 -0.87 -3.48
N ASN A 160 -13.57 -0.69 -2.17
CA ASN A 160 -12.49 -0.94 -1.22
C ASN A 160 -12.81 -2.16 -0.36
N ASP A 161 -11.78 -2.85 0.11
CA ASP A 161 -11.93 -3.80 1.21
C ASP A 161 -12.07 -3.06 2.57
N ALA A 162 -12.32 -3.81 3.64
CA ALA A 162 -12.45 -3.29 5.00
C ALA A 162 -11.15 -2.68 5.55
N SER A 163 -9.99 -2.96 4.92
CA SER A 163 -8.70 -2.33 5.20
C SER A 163 -8.49 -1.04 4.38
N ASN A 164 -9.52 -0.58 3.68
CA ASN A 164 -9.52 0.59 2.79
C ASN A 164 -8.54 0.47 1.62
N GLN A 165 -8.23 -0.76 1.18
CA GLN A 165 -7.45 -1.00 -0.02
C GLN A 165 -8.39 -1.10 -1.22
N PRO A 166 -8.12 -0.38 -2.32
CA PRO A 166 -8.96 -0.48 -3.51
C PRO A 166 -8.89 -1.88 -4.10
N ARG A 167 -10.04 -2.52 -4.31
CA ARG A 167 -10.15 -3.80 -5.02
C ARG A 167 -10.67 -3.60 -6.44
N LYS A 168 -11.47 -2.56 -6.68
CA LYS A 168 -11.91 -2.12 -8.00
C LYS A 168 -11.93 -0.60 -8.10
N LYS A 169 -11.49 -0.04 -9.22
CA LYS A 169 -11.69 1.38 -9.56
C LYS A 169 -12.21 1.53 -10.98
N THR A 170 -13.09 2.50 -11.20
CA THR A 170 -13.73 2.74 -12.51
C THR A 170 -13.50 4.17 -12.98
N GLY A 171 -13.31 4.35 -14.28
CA GLY A 171 -13.31 5.66 -14.93
C GLY A 171 -14.49 5.82 -15.88
N TYR A 172 -15.06 7.02 -15.89
CA TYR A 172 -16.21 7.38 -16.73
C TYR A 172 -15.83 8.47 -17.73
N TYR A 173 -16.38 8.38 -18.94
CA TYR A 173 -16.30 9.42 -19.96
C TYR A 173 -17.72 9.78 -20.42
N ASN A 174 -18.10 11.05 -20.31
CA ASN A 174 -19.45 11.53 -20.61
C ASN A 174 -20.58 10.72 -19.92
N GLY A 175 -20.33 10.25 -18.69
CA GLY A 175 -21.27 9.46 -17.89
C GLY A 175 -21.37 7.97 -18.26
N ALA A 176 -20.64 7.51 -19.29
CA ALA A 176 -20.51 6.10 -19.61
C ALA A 176 -19.25 5.51 -18.99
N LEU A 177 -19.32 4.26 -18.51
CA LEU A 177 -18.13 3.53 -18.07
C LEU A 177 -17.15 3.45 -19.25
N ALA A 178 -15.90 3.82 -19.02
CA ALA A 178 -14.85 3.80 -20.05
C ALA A 178 -13.85 2.66 -19.79
N TRP A 179 -13.47 2.47 -18.53
CA TRP A 179 -12.49 1.47 -18.11
C TRP A 179 -12.67 1.13 -16.64
N TYR A 180 -12.13 -0.02 -16.22
CA TYR A 180 -11.99 -0.35 -14.81
C TYR A 180 -10.71 -1.14 -14.52
N HIS A 181 -10.19 -0.98 -13.31
CA HIS A 181 -9.03 -1.70 -12.80
C HIS A 181 -9.45 -2.64 -11.67
N ILE A 182 -8.90 -3.85 -11.68
CA ILE A 182 -8.98 -4.80 -10.58
C ILE A 182 -7.61 -4.90 -9.92
N TYR A 183 -7.60 -4.87 -8.60
CA TYR A 183 -6.39 -4.91 -7.79
C TYR A 183 -6.29 -6.24 -7.06
N THR A 184 -5.07 -6.72 -6.92
CA THR A 184 -4.74 -7.94 -6.18
C THR A 184 -3.72 -7.62 -5.11
N TYR A 185 -3.81 -8.34 -3.99
CA TYR A 185 -2.95 -8.13 -2.84
C TYR A 185 -2.47 -9.48 -2.29
N ASP A 186 -1.32 -9.45 -1.64
CA ASP A 186 -0.80 -10.53 -0.80
C ASP A 186 -0.29 -9.89 0.50
N LYS A 187 -0.80 -10.36 1.65
CA LYS A 187 -0.43 -9.84 2.98
C LYS A 187 -0.51 -8.31 3.08
N GLY A 188 -1.57 -7.74 2.49
CA GLY A 188 -1.82 -6.30 2.46
C GLY A 188 -0.93 -5.50 1.51
N LYS A 189 -0.04 -6.12 0.73
CA LYS A 189 0.74 -5.46 -0.32
C LYS A 189 0.10 -5.68 -1.68
N GLU A 190 -0.03 -4.64 -2.48
CA GLU A 190 -0.56 -4.75 -3.84
C GLU A 190 0.36 -5.63 -4.68
N THR A 191 -0.14 -6.74 -5.22
CA THR A 191 0.63 -7.67 -6.05
C THR A 191 0.34 -7.52 -7.53
N GLY A 192 -0.69 -6.77 -7.90
CA GLY A 192 -0.92 -6.43 -9.29
C GLY A 192 -2.20 -5.67 -9.56
N VAL A 193 -2.23 -5.12 -10.76
CA VAL A 193 -3.35 -4.35 -11.31
C VAL A 193 -3.64 -4.85 -12.71
N THR A 194 -4.90 -5.19 -12.98
CA THR A 194 -5.39 -5.53 -14.31
C THR A 194 -6.38 -4.49 -14.77
N ALA A 195 -6.17 -3.94 -15.97
CA ALA A 195 -7.04 -2.98 -16.60
C ALA A 195 -7.95 -3.63 -17.64
N TYR A 196 -9.20 -3.19 -17.66
CA TYR A 196 -10.24 -3.67 -18.55
C TYR A 196 -10.95 -2.49 -19.22
N ASP A 197 -11.39 -2.70 -20.46
CA ASP A 197 -12.30 -1.77 -21.14
C ASP A 197 -13.71 -1.83 -20.52
N ALA A 198 -14.60 -0.95 -20.97
CA ALA A 198 -15.99 -0.92 -20.51
C ALA A 198 -16.78 -2.22 -20.78
N GLY A 199 -16.36 -3.02 -21.77
CA GLY A 199 -16.97 -4.30 -22.12
C GLY A 199 -16.40 -5.50 -21.36
N GLY A 200 -15.37 -5.27 -20.52
CA GLY A 200 -14.70 -6.31 -19.74
C GLY A 200 -13.57 -7.03 -20.48
N SER A 201 -13.11 -6.51 -21.63
CA SER A 201 -11.91 -7.02 -22.29
C SER A 201 -10.67 -6.52 -21.57
N GLU A 202 -9.71 -7.41 -21.30
CA GLU A 202 -8.45 -7.02 -20.68
C GLU A 202 -7.63 -6.13 -21.64
N MET A 203 -7.23 -4.96 -21.15
CA MET A 203 -6.38 -3.99 -21.86
C MET A 203 -4.92 -4.06 -21.42
N GLY A 204 -4.66 -4.59 -20.22
CA GLY A 204 -3.29 -4.80 -19.74
C GLY A 204 -3.24 -5.28 -18.29
N HIS A 205 -2.10 -5.84 -17.91
CA HIS A 205 -1.83 -6.31 -16.55
C HIS A 205 -0.41 -5.94 -16.13
N VAL A 206 -0.26 -5.53 -14.88
CA VAL A 206 1.04 -5.28 -14.25
C VAL A 206 1.09 -6.06 -12.94
N ALA A 207 2.05 -6.97 -12.85
CA ALA A 207 2.46 -7.54 -11.59
C ALA A 207 3.35 -6.54 -10.84
N THR A 208 2.98 -6.26 -9.60
CA THR A 208 3.77 -5.47 -8.67
C THR A 208 4.76 -6.40 -7.98
N LEU A 209 6.03 -6.04 -8.04
CA LEU A 209 7.12 -6.86 -7.50
C LEU A 209 7.81 -6.12 -6.37
N TYR A 210 8.17 -6.87 -5.33
CA TYR A 210 8.91 -6.38 -4.18
C TYR A 210 10.23 -7.14 -4.04
N ASP A 211 11.25 -6.49 -3.50
CA ASP A 211 12.47 -7.16 -3.05
C ASP A 211 12.31 -7.79 -1.66
N ASP A 212 13.36 -8.46 -1.18
CA ASP A 212 13.37 -9.15 0.12
C ASP A 212 13.19 -8.19 1.31
N ASP A 213 13.53 -6.91 1.15
CA ASP A 213 13.29 -5.85 2.14
C ASP A 213 11.87 -5.26 2.03
N GLY A 214 11.07 -5.76 1.08
CA GLY A 214 9.70 -5.37 0.87
C GLY A 214 9.51 -4.05 0.11
N ARG A 215 10.55 -3.51 -0.54
CA ARG A 215 10.50 -2.31 -1.37
C ARG A 215 9.97 -2.65 -2.75
N GLN A 216 9.15 -1.79 -3.33
CA GLN A 216 8.60 -2.00 -4.66
C GLN A 216 9.71 -1.82 -5.72
N VAL A 217 9.99 -2.85 -6.50
CA VAL A 217 10.96 -2.81 -7.62
C VAL A 217 10.27 -2.75 -8.99
N GLN A 218 8.99 -3.10 -9.04
CA GLN A 218 8.13 -2.93 -10.21
C GLN A 218 6.71 -2.61 -9.77
N GLY A 219 6.03 -1.72 -10.49
CA GLY A 219 4.66 -1.33 -10.17
C GLY A 219 3.92 -0.77 -11.38
N ALA A 220 2.69 -0.33 -11.13
CA ALA A 220 1.86 0.38 -12.09
C ALA A 220 1.61 1.83 -11.67
N THR A 221 1.54 2.73 -12.64
CA THR A 221 0.98 4.08 -12.48
C THR A 221 -0.12 4.25 -13.51
N TYR A 222 -1.20 4.96 -13.15
CA TYR A 222 -2.40 5.06 -13.97
C TYR A 222 -2.70 6.52 -14.38
N TYR A 223 -3.12 6.71 -15.64
CA TYR A 223 -3.73 7.97 -16.09
C TYR A 223 -5.25 7.81 -16.24
N VAL A 224 -6.00 8.72 -15.62
CA VAL A 224 -7.47 8.72 -15.56
C VAL A 224 -8.11 8.82 -16.96
N THR A 225 -7.43 9.48 -17.90
CA THR A 225 -8.01 9.86 -19.19
C THR A 225 -8.08 8.73 -20.23
N GLY A 226 -7.56 7.53 -19.95
CA GLY A 226 -7.56 6.45 -20.95
C GLY A 226 -7.42 5.01 -20.44
N GLY A 227 -7.50 4.76 -19.12
CA GLY A 227 -7.34 3.40 -18.58
C GLY A 227 -5.94 2.79 -18.84
N THR A 228 -4.97 3.63 -19.20
CA THR A 228 -3.63 3.21 -19.58
C THR A 228 -2.82 2.87 -18.34
N LEU A 229 -2.24 1.67 -18.32
CA LEU A 229 -1.24 1.26 -17.34
C LEU A 229 0.15 1.66 -17.82
N ILE A 230 0.86 2.40 -16.97
CA ILE A 230 2.29 2.67 -17.11
C ILE A 230 3.00 1.68 -16.21
N ARG A 231 3.87 0.85 -16.78
CA ARG A 231 4.74 0.03 -15.96
C ARG A 231 5.87 0.92 -15.45
N THR A 232 6.14 0.88 -14.16
CA THR A 232 7.30 1.53 -13.56
C THR A 232 8.26 0.48 -13.01
N LYS A 233 9.56 0.71 -13.15
CA LYS A 233 10.62 -0.12 -12.58
C LYS A 233 11.53 0.75 -11.74
N MET A 234 11.76 0.35 -10.50
CA MET A 234 12.59 1.09 -9.55
C MET A 234 13.87 0.31 -9.28
N THR A 235 15.01 1.02 -9.25
CA THR A 235 16.31 0.47 -8.85
C THR A 235 16.80 1.23 -7.63
N TYR A 236 17.30 0.50 -6.64
CA TYR A 236 17.78 1.05 -5.38
C TYR A 236 19.29 0.81 -5.20
N ASP A 237 19.93 1.67 -4.42
CA ASP A 237 21.28 1.44 -3.92
C ASP A 237 21.31 0.46 -2.71
N ASP A 238 22.51 0.12 -2.26
CA ASP A 238 22.75 -0.78 -1.12
C ASP A 238 22.19 -0.24 0.21
N ASN A 239 21.88 1.07 0.28
CA ASN A 239 21.35 1.73 1.47
C ASN A 239 19.83 1.91 1.44
N GLY A 240 19.14 1.38 0.43
CA GLY A 240 17.68 1.49 0.37
C GLY A 240 17.14 2.61 -0.51
N LYS A 241 17.97 3.44 -1.13
CA LYS A 241 17.51 4.64 -1.83
C LYS A 241 17.32 4.42 -3.31
N MET A 242 16.21 4.93 -3.83
CA MET A 242 15.89 4.81 -5.25
C MET A 242 16.87 5.67 -6.05
N ILE A 243 17.67 5.05 -6.91
CA ILE A 243 18.65 5.75 -7.77
C ILE A 243 18.17 5.86 -9.22
N ARG A 244 17.18 5.05 -9.60
CA ARG A 244 16.60 5.08 -10.95
C ARG A 244 15.15 4.63 -10.94
N GLN A 245 14.33 5.31 -11.73
CA GLN A 245 12.94 4.93 -12.01
C GLN A 245 12.71 4.94 -13.52
N ASP A 246 12.47 3.78 -14.11
CA ASP A 246 12.09 3.63 -15.52
C ASP A 246 10.56 3.60 -15.63
N MET A 247 10.00 4.32 -16.61
CA MET A 247 8.58 4.39 -16.91
C MET A 247 8.34 3.95 -18.35
N PHE A 248 7.41 3.01 -18.54
CA PHE A 248 7.04 2.47 -19.83
C PHE A 248 5.58 2.82 -20.12
N HIS A 249 5.37 3.74 -21.06
CA HIS A 249 4.05 4.15 -21.49
C HIS A 249 3.60 3.26 -22.64
N SER A 250 2.44 2.64 -22.48
CA SER A 250 1.81 1.88 -23.55
C SER A 250 1.41 2.79 -24.71
N PRO A 251 1.37 2.29 -25.95
CA PRO A 251 0.85 3.04 -27.09
C PRO A 251 -0.54 3.63 -26.84
N THR A 252 -0.75 4.87 -27.24
CA THR A 252 -2.06 5.55 -27.23
C THR A 252 -2.36 6.13 -28.60
N GLU A 253 -3.59 6.62 -28.81
CA GLU A 253 -3.96 7.34 -30.05
C GLU A 253 -3.04 8.54 -30.30
N TYR A 254 -2.61 9.22 -29.24
CA TYR A 254 -1.71 10.38 -29.33
C TYR A 254 -0.21 10.00 -29.30
N MET A 255 0.13 8.79 -28.86
CA MET A 255 1.50 8.26 -28.78
C MET A 255 1.53 6.83 -29.33
N PRO A 256 1.42 6.64 -30.67
CA PRO A 256 1.17 5.33 -31.27
C PRO A 256 2.32 4.31 -31.12
N ASN A 257 3.52 4.77 -30.76
CA ASN A 257 4.68 3.90 -30.51
C ASN A 257 4.94 3.65 -29.03
N GLY A 258 4.10 4.20 -28.14
CA GLY A 258 4.44 4.32 -26.71
C GLY A 258 5.69 5.17 -26.50
N ASP A 259 6.14 5.28 -25.24
CA ASP A 259 7.36 6.01 -24.91
C ASP A 259 8.00 5.47 -23.63
N GLN A 260 9.32 5.46 -23.61
CA GLN A 260 10.10 5.09 -22.43
C GLN A 260 10.81 6.32 -21.88
N ARG A 261 10.66 6.55 -20.58
CA ARG A 261 11.34 7.62 -19.86
C ARG A 261 12.01 7.05 -18.63
N TYR A 262 13.02 7.73 -18.12
CA TYR A 262 13.53 7.39 -16.81
C TYR A 262 14.02 8.61 -16.04
N TYR A 263 13.97 8.49 -14.72
CA TYR A 263 14.59 9.42 -13.79
C TYR A 263 15.83 8.78 -13.15
N THR A 264 16.82 9.61 -12.85
CA THR A 264 17.93 9.23 -11.95
C THR A 264 17.98 10.18 -10.77
N PHE A 265 18.37 9.65 -9.62
CA PHE A 265 18.38 10.36 -8.35
C PHE A 265 19.77 10.26 -7.72
N GLU A 266 20.35 11.40 -7.36
CA GLU A 266 21.64 11.51 -6.70
C GLU A 266 21.47 12.13 -5.31
N TYR A 267 22.17 11.59 -4.31
CA TYR A 267 22.04 11.99 -2.91
C TYR A 267 23.36 12.47 -2.31
N ASN A 268 23.31 13.40 -1.36
CA ASN A 268 24.48 13.76 -0.56
C ASN A 268 24.78 12.71 0.53
N GLY A 269 25.90 12.90 1.25
CA GLY A 269 26.33 11.99 2.32
C GLY A 269 25.40 11.95 3.55
N GLY A 270 24.63 13.02 3.81
CA GLY A 270 23.58 13.05 4.83
C GLY A 270 22.27 12.39 4.36
N GLY A 271 22.20 12.13 3.06
CA GLY A 271 21.21 11.30 2.43
C GLY A 271 20.06 12.01 1.73
N GLN A 272 20.14 13.32 1.57
CA GLN A 272 19.13 14.14 0.93
C GLN A 272 19.32 14.14 -0.60
N LEU A 273 18.23 14.22 -1.34
CA LEU A 273 18.23 14.24 -2.81
C LEU A 273 18.86 15.55 -3.29
N THR A 274 20.02 15.49 -3.93
CA THR A 274 20.70 16.70 -4.44
C THR A 274 20.46 16.94 -5.90
N LYS A 275 20.13 15.90 -6.67
CA LYS A 275 19.87 16.04 -8.10
C LYS A 275 18.91 14.98 -8.61
N GLN A 276 17.97 15.42 -9.43
CA GLN A 276 17.07 14.56 -10.18
C GLN A 276 17.23 14.86 -11.67
N SER A 277 17.44 13.85 -12.50
CA SER A 277 17.58 14.03 -13.96
C SER A 277 16.50 13.26 -14.69
N HIS A 278 15.89 13.86 -15.70
CA HIS A 278 14.79 13.28 -16.49
C HIS A 278 15.25 13.01 -17.91
N TYR A 279 15.11 11.77 -18.35
CA TYR A 279 15.51 11.31 -19.66
C TYR A 279 14.31 10.78 -20.46
N THR A 280 14.31 11.07 -21.76
CA THR A 280 13.29 10.62 -22.72
C THR A 280 13.91 9.78 -23.83
N GLN A 281 13.12 8.87 -24.41
CA GLN A 281 13.50 8.06 -25.56
C GLN A 281 13.87 8.94 -26.76
N GLY A 282 14.98 8.62 -27.43
CA GLY A 282 15.38 9.23 -28.69
C GLY A 282 14.68 8.58 -29.90
N TYR A 283 14.54 9.37 -30.96
CA TYR A 283 13.91 8.97 -32.22
C TYR A 283 14.84 9.26 -33.40
N ASP A 284 14.86 8.35 -34.38
CA ASP A 284 15.56 8.55 -35.65
C ASP A 284 14.86 9.61 -36.52
N SER A 285 15.48 9.96 -37.65
CA SER A 285 14.93 10.94 -38.59
C SER A 285 13.58 10.56 -39.21
N ASN A 286 13.17 9.30 -39.07
CA ASN A 286 11.90 8.77 -39.56
C ASN A 286 10.85 8.67 -38.44
N GLY A 287 11.16 9.10 -37.22
CA GLY A 287 10.27 9.06 -36.06
C GLY A 287 10.19 7.69 -35.38
N ASN A 288 11.11 6.77 -35.67
CA ASN A 288 11.19 5.48 -34.97
C ASN A 288 12.12 5.58 -33.76
N GLN A 289 11.83 4.82 -32.70
CA GLN A 289 12.72 4.76 -31.54
C GLN A 289 14.09 4.20 -31.92
N ASP A 290 15.17 4.92 -31.61
CA ASP A 290 16.54 4.56 -32.00
C ASP A 290 17.33 3.85 -30.88
N GLY A 291 16.71 3.67 -29.71
CA GLY A 291 17.32 3.06 -28.52
C GLY A 291 18.23 4.01 -27.72
N SER A 292 18.39 5.25 -28.15
CA SER A 292 19.11 6.28 -27.39
C SER A 292 18.19 6.94 -26.34
N PHE A 293 18.79 7.59 -25.35
CA PHE A 293 18.06 8.41 -24.38
C PHE A 293 18.71 9.78 -24.31
N GLN A 294 17.88 10.81 -24.28
CA GLN A 294 18.30 12.20 -24.22
C GLN A 294 17.88 12.80 -22.88
N LEU A 295 18.79 13.55 -22.26
CA LEU A 295 18.46 14.36 -21.10
C LEU A 295 17.44 15.42 -21.55
N LEU A 296 16.30 15.49 -20.87
CA LEU A 296 15.29 16.52 -21.11
C LEU A 296 15.56 17.73 -20.21
N GLU A 297 15.71 17.45 -18.92
CA GLU A 297 15.94 18.45 -17.88
C GLU A 297 16.54 17.77 -16.64
N TYR A 298 17.07 18.58 -15.72
CA TYR A 298 17.46 18.12 -14.39
C TYR A 298 17.24 19.21 -13.35
N SER A 299 16.90 18.81 -12.12
CA SER A 299 16.82 19.72 -10.98
C SER A 299 17.99 19.49 -10.01
N ILE A 300 18.44 20.57 -9.37
CA ILE A 300 19.41 20.55 -8.28
C ILE A 300 18.75 21.11 -7.03
N SER A 301 18.77 20.34 -5.94
CA SER A 301 18.19 20.74 -4.66
C SER A 301 19.28 21.07 -3.64
N THR A 302 19.06 22.12 -2.85
CA THR A 302 19.95 22.56 -1.77
C THR A 302 19.22 22.55 -0.43
N TYR A 303 19.99 22.43 0.65
CA TYR A 303 19.47 22.27 2.01
C TYR A 303 20.27 23.12 3.01
N ASP A 304 19.62 23.52 4.10
CA ASP A 304 20.27 24.14 5.25
C ASP A 304 20.97 23.10 6.15
N ASP A 305 21.67 23.58 7.19
CA ASP A 305 22.40 22.72 8.15
C ASP A 305 21.47 21.79 8.96
N ASN A 306 20.18 22.12 9.07
CA ASN A 306 19.17 21.30 9.73
C ASN A 306 18.54 20.28 8.78
N GLY A 307 18.88 20.36 7.50
CA GLY A 307 18.42 19.49 6.44
C GLY A 307 17.10 19.88 5.80
N ASN A 308 16.61 21.10 6.03
CA ASN A 308 15.43 21.63 5.34
C ASN A 308 15.80 22.05 3.92
N PRO A 309 14.96 21.78 2.91
CA PRO A 309 15.21 22.29 1.57
C PRO A 309 15.23 23.83 1.60
N THR A 310 16.15 24.42 0.86
CA THR A 310 16.32 25.88 0.70
C THR A 310 16.03 26.33 -0.73
N SER A 311 16.41 25.51 -1.71
CA SER A 311 16.04 25.74 -3.10
C SER A 311 16.01 24.45 -3.91
N GLU A 312 15.28 24.49 -5.01
CA GLU A 312 15.40 23.56 -6.12
C GLU A 312 15.51 24.39 -7.41
N ILE A 313 16.49 24.12 -8.26
CA ILE A 313 16.67 24.84 -9.53
C ILE A 313 16.60 23.83 -10.66
N THR A 314 15.73 24.07 -11.63
CA THR A 314 15.55 23.24 -12.82
C THR A 314 16.30 23.82 -14.00
N TYR A 315 17.04 22.96 -14.68
CA TYR A 315 17.85 23.26 -15.86
C TYR A 315 17.36 22.45 -17.04
N ASP A 316 17.38 23.04 -18.24
CA ASP A 316 17.20 22.30 -19.48
C ASP A 316 18.40 21.40 -19.79
N SER A 317 18.31 20.63 -20.88
CA SER A 317 19.35 19.71 -21.34
C SER A 317 20.67 20.38 -21.73
N TYR A 318 20.70 21.71 -21.89
CA TYR A 318 21.89 22.50 -22.19
C TYR A 318 22.47 23.19 -20.93
N GLY A 319 21.85 22.99 -19.77
CA GLY A 319 22.27 23.58 -18.50
C GLY A 319 21.80 25.02 -18.30
N LYS A 320 20.82 25.49 -19.08
CA LYS A 320 20.18 26.80 -18.85
C LYS A 320 19.10 26.64 -17.80
N GLU A 321 19.07 27.55 -16.83
CA GLU A 321 18.01 27.61 -15.82
C GLU A 321 16.65 27.91 -16.48
N VAL A 322 15.66 27.07 -16.21
CA VAL A 322 14.29 27.15 -16.75
C VAL A 322 13.22 27.23 -15.66
N GLY A 323 13.60 27.05 -14.39
CA GLY A 323 12.69 27.21 -13.26
C GLY A 323 13.40 27.05 -11.94
N TYR A 324 12.70 27.41 -10.86
CA TYR A 324 13.18 27.17 -9.51
C TYR A 324 12.04 27.16 -8.50
N SER A 325 12.34 26.61 -7.32
CA SER A 325 11.53 26.68 -6.11
C SER A 325 12.41 27.22 -4.99
N LYS A 326 11.87 28.13 -4.17
CA LYS A 326 12.51 28.59 -2.93
C LYS A 326 11.71 28.16 -1.73
N PHE A 327 12.44 27.84 -0.67
CA PHE A 327 11.87 27.35 0.56
C PHE A 327 12.33 28.19 1.74
N ASP A 328 11.41 28.44 2.68
CA ASP A 328 11.70 29.03 3.99
C ASP A 328 11.33 28.01 5.07
N ASN A 329 12.30 27.63 5.90
CA ASN A 329 12.18 26.54 6.88
C ASN A 329 11.51 25.27 6.31
N GLY A 330 11.86 24.91 5.07
CA GLY A 330 11.35 23.74 4.37
C GLY A 330 9.98 23.91 3.70
N ARG A 331 9.33 25.08 3.78
CA ARG A 331 8.08 25.37 3.08
C ARG A 331 8.31 26.10 1.78
N LEU A 332 7.62 25.68 0.73
CA LEU A 332 7.62 26.36 -0.56
C LEU A 332 7.04 27.77 -0.40
N VAL A 333 7.83 28.80 -0.65
CA VAL A 333 7.40 30.21 -0.58
C VAL A 333 7.34 30.86 -1.94
N GLU A 334 8.09 30.33 -2.90
CA GLU A 334 8.17 30.85 -4.26
C GLU A 334 8.42 29.70 -5.22
N HIS A 335 7.68 29.64 -6.31
CA HIS A 335 7.91 28.70 -7.40
C HIS A 335 7.84 29.45 -8.73
N VAL A 336 8.81 29.19 -9.59
CA VAL A 336 8.90 29.74 -10.94
C VAL A 336 9.08 28.60 -11.92
N CYS A 337 8.21 28.53 -12.92
CA CYS A 337 8.35 27.58 -14.02
C CYS A 337 8.19 28.29 -15.36
N SER A 338 9.01 27.90 -16.33
CA SER A 338 8.80 28.28 -17.73
C SER A 338 7.84 27.28 -18.39
N ARG A 339 6.66 27.74 -18.82
CA ARG A 339 5.85 27.00 -19.80
C ARG A 339 6.32 27.36 -21.20
N ASN A 340 6.54 26.35 -22.02
CA ASN A 340 6.86 26.53 -23.43
C ASN A 340 5.60 26.14 -24.24
N ASP A 341 4.84 27.13 -24.71
CA ASP A 341 3.62 26.93 -25.49
C ASP A 341 3.88 27.31 -26.96
N GLY A 342 4.83 26.59 -27.58
CA GLY A 342 5.28 26.85 -28.95
C GLY A 342 6.19 28.07 -29.05
N ASP A 343 5.63 29.23 -29.41
CA ASP A 343 6.38 30.47 -29.68
C ASP A 343 6.48 31.41 -28.46
N VAL A 344 5.83 31.07 -27.34
CA VAL A 344 5.80 31.88 -26.11
C VAL A 344 6.36 31.06 -24.94
N VAL A 345 7.41 31.60 -24.32
CA VAL A 345 7.90 31.12 -23.02
C VAL A 345 7.21 31.97 -21.95
N ASP A 346 6.15 31.44 -21.36
CA ASP A 346 5.49 32.08 -20.22
C ASP A 346 6.17 31.65 -18.94
N ILE A 347 6.73 32.62 -18.20
CA ILE A 347 7.25 32.37 -16.87
C ILE A 347 6.11 32.65 -15.89
N ALA A 348 5.71 31.61 -15.17
CA ALA A 348 4.72 31.69 -14.12
C ALA A 348 5.42 31.73 -12.76
N LYS A 349 5.16 32.77 -11.97
CA LYS A 349 5.59 32.89 -10.58
C LYS A 349 4.40 32.64 -9.67
N THR A 350 4.56 31.73 -8.71
CA THR A 350 3.62 31.54 -7.60
C THR A 350 4.30 31.86 -6.28
N GLU A 351 3.70 32.74 -5.47
CA GLU A 351 4.14 33.07 -4.12
C GLU A 351 3.15 32.55 -3.09
N TYR A 352 3.63 31.98 -1.99
CA TYR A 352 2.80 31.38 -0.94
C TYR A 352 2.95 32.15 0.37
N VAL A 353 1.83 32.50 1.00
CA VAL A 353 1.79 33.26 2.25
C VAL A 353 1.16 32.41 3.33
N TYR A 354 1.85 32.30 4.47
CA TYR A 354 1.43 31.50 5.63
C TYR A 354 1.22 32.41 6.85
N ASP A 355 0.37 31.97 7.79
CA ASP A 355 0.23 32.62 9.10
C ASP A 355 1.29 32.14 10.11
N GLU A 356 1.25 32.72 11.31
CA GLU A 356 2.15 32.37 12.43
C GLU A 356 1.97 30.93 12.94
N ASN A 357 0.83 30.30 12.63
CA ASN A 357 0.53 28.90 12.94
C ASN A 357 0.75 27.99 11.73
N GLU A 358 1.45 28.49 10.70
CA GLU A 358 1.89 27.74 9.55
C GLU A 358 0.77 27.31 8.58
N LYS A 359 -0.41 27.91 8.71
CA LYS A 359 -1.53 27.69 7.79
C LYS A 359 -1.35 28.54 6.54
N LEU A 360 -1.54 27.95 5.35
CA LEU A 360 -1.59 28.69 4.10
C LEU A 360 -2.76 29.69 4.16
N LEU A 361 -2.45 30.97 4.01
CA LEU A 361 -3.41 32.07 3.96
C LEU A 361 -3.85 32.37 2.55
N HIS A 362 -2.89 32.49 1.63
CA HIS A 362 -3.18 32.58 0.21
C HIS A 362 -1.96 32.26 -0.66
N SER A 363 -2.20 32.06 -1.96
CA SER A 363 -1.16 32.04 -2.99
C SER A 363 -1.40 33.12 -4.06
N VAL A 364 -0.34 33.72 -4.59
CA VAL A 364 -0.39 34.77 -5.62
C VAL A 364 0.28 34.25 -6.89
N TYR A 365 -0.46 34.28 -8.01
CA TYR A 365 0.05 33.83 -9.30
C TYR A 365 0.25 34.99 -10.28
N THR A 366 1.47 35.11 -10.83
CA THR A 366 1.89 36.20 -11.71
C THR A 366 2.58 35.67 -12.98
N TYR A 367 2.14 36.14 -14.15
CA TYR A 367 2.80 35.86 -15.44
C TYR A 367 3.88 36.89 -15.79
N THR A 368 4.69 36.58 -16.80
CA THR A 368 5.79 37.41 -17.32
C THR A 368 5.38 38.82 -17.75
N ASP A 369 4.12 39.03 -18.11
CA ASP A 369 3.55 40.33 -18.48
C ASP A 369 3.15 41.21 -17.27
N GLY A 370 3.36 40.70 -16.05
CA GLY A 370 3.04 41.37 -14.79
C GLY A 370 1.56 41.27 -14.39
N ASN A 371 0.74 40.54 -15.15
CA ASN A 371 -0.65 40.33 -14.78
C ASN A 371 -0.76 39.33 -13.63
N VAL A 372 -1.37 39.79 -12.53
CA VAL A 372 -1.76 38.95 -11.39
C VAL A 372 -3.15 38.39 -11.71
N ILE A 373 -3.25 37.07 -11.88
CA ILE A 373 -4.50 36.45 -12.35
C ILE A 373 -5.31 35.86 -11.18
N ARG A 374 -4.66 35.42 -10.10
CA ARG A 374 -5.37 34.70 -9.04
C ARG A 374 -4.71 34.88 -7.67
N VAL A 375 -5.55 35.20 -6.69
CA VAL A 375 -5.28 34.99 -5.26
C VAL A 375 -6.18 33.84 -4.83
N GLU A 376 -5.60 32.73 -4.41
CA GLU A 376 -6.35 31.61 -3.82
C GLU A 376 -6.21 31.71 -2.30
N GLU A 377 -7.30 32.03 -1.60
CA GLU A 377 -7.40 32.09 -0.12
C GLU A 377 -7.83 30.75 0.50
#